data_AF-A0A0K2RL19-F1
#
_entry.id   AF-A0A0K2RL19-F1
#
_cell.length_a   1.000
_cell.length_b   1.000
_cell.length_c   1.000
_cell.angle_alpha   90.00
_cell.angle_beta   90.00
_cell.angle_gamma   90.00
#
_symmetry.space_group_name_H-M   'P 1'
#
loop_
_entity.id
_entity.type
_entity.pdbx_description
1 polymer ?
#
loop_
_entity_poly.entity_id
_entity_poly.type
_entity_poly.pdbx_seq_one_letter_code
_entity_poly.pdbx_strand_id
1 'polypeptide(L)'
;MSSTVPLLNKRDLSIAYTPGVAEVSRAIHANPELARTHTWAERLVVVVSDGTAVLGLGDIGPSASLPVMEGKSALFKAFGDLDSIPLVLNTTNVDEIIETLVRLRPSFGAVNLEDISAPRCFELEERLIEALDCPVMHDDQHGTAVVVLAALTNAAKVTGRELEGLKVVVSGAGAAGIAVSEILLTAGVKDVVLLDSKGIINAERADLVADSGSVKAASASAPTPAPFPADPRRPCRAPTCSSAFLRPSWPRNT
;
A
#
# COMPACT_ATOMS: atom_id res chain seq x y z
N MET A 1 23.59 -4.53 -4.17
CA MET A 1 23.72 -5.97 -3.85
C MET A 1 25.12 -6.22 -3.29
N SER A 2 25.24 -6.91 -2.16
CA SER A 2 26.54 -7.30 -1.56
C SER A 2 26.49 -8.79 -1.24
N SER A 3 27.61 -9.49 -1.40
CA SER A 3 27.71 -10.89 -0.99
C SER A 3 27.66 -11.01 0.53
N THR A 4 26.88 -11.94 1.05
CA THR A 4 26.85 -12.32 2.47
C THR A 4 27.88 -13.41 2.79
N VAL A 5 28.50 -14.00 1.76
CA VAL A 5 29.56 -15.01 1.90
C VAL A 5 30.88 -14.49 1.29
N PRO A 6 32.04 -14.88 1.84
CA PRO A 6 33.34 -14.54 1.24
C PRO A 6 33.47 -15.13 -0.17
N LEU A 7 34.15 -14.40 -1.06
CA LEU A 7 34.49 -14.80 -2.43
C LEU A 7 35.96 -14.44 -2.74
N LEU A 8 36.87 -14.65 -1.77
CA LEU A 8 38.21 -14.07 -1.81
C LEU A 8 39.26 -15.01 -2.42
N ASN A 9 38.99 -16.32 -2.39
CA ASN A 9 39.97 -17.32 -2.81
C ASN A 9 39.29 -18.54 -3.47
N LYS A 10 40.11 -19.46 -4.00
CA LYS A 10 39.63 -20.67 -4.70
C LYS A 10 38.72 -21.55 -3.83
N ARG A 11 39.00 -21.66 -2.53
CA ARG A 11 38.18 -22.45 -1.60
C ARG A 11 36.80 -21.80 -1.45
N ASP A 12 36.74 -20.49 -1.24
CA ASP A 12 35.46 -19.76 -1.13
C ASP A 12 34.60 -19.95 -2.38
N LEU A 13 35.20 -19.77 -3.57
CA LEU A 13 34.52 -19.97 -4.86
C LEU A 13 34.03 -21.40 -5.05
N SER A 14 34.80 -22.40 -4.60
CA SER A 14 34.40 -23.81 -4.70
C SER A 14 33.20 -24.18 -3.82
N ILE A 15 32.93 -23.40 -2.77
CA ILE A 15 31.79 -23.55 -1.87
C ILE A 15 30.58 -22.77 -2.41
N ALA A 16 30.78 -21.48 -2.71
CA ALA A 16 29.71 -20.59 -3.16
C ALA A 16 29.24 -20.89 -4.60
N TYR A 17 30.08 -21.52 -5.41
CA TYR A 17 29.79 -21.88 -6.80
C TYR A 17 30.27 -23.30 -7.09
N THR A 18 30.74 -23.57 -8.31
CA THR A 18 31.16 -24.91 -8.71
C THR A 18 32.42 -25.38 -7.96
N PRO A 19 32.44 -26.61 -7.42
CA PRO A 19 31.40 -27.64 -7.52
C PRO A 19 30.34 -27.62 -6.39
N GLY A 20 30.56 -26.89 -5.29
CA GLY A 20 29.73 -26.92 -4.08
C GLY A 20 28.25 -26.59 -4.29
N VAL A 21 27.93 -25.60 -5.14
CA VAL A 21 26.55 -25.19 -5.45
C VAL A 21 25.70 -26.32 -6.03
N ALA A 22 26.34 -27.35 -6.63
CA ALA A 22 25.64 -28.50 -7.16
C ALA A 22 24.98 -29.35 -6.06
N GLU A 23 25.56 -29.39 -4.85
CA GLU A 23 24.95 -30.09 -3.71
C GLU A 23 23.68 -29.39 -3.24
N VAL A 24 23.71 -28.04 -3.14
CA VAL A 24 22.52 -27.25 -2.80
C VAL A 24 21.42 -27.46 -3.85
N SER A 25 21.80 -27.45 -5.14
CA SER A 25 20.85 -27.68 -6.23
C SER A 25 20.23 -29.08 -6.18
N ARG A 26 21.02 -30.12 -5.89
CA ARG A 26 20.52 -31.49 -5.70
C ARG A 26 19.60 -31.60 -4.49
N ALA A 27 19.95 -30.94 -3.38
CA ALA A 27 19.14 -30.94 -2.16
C ALA A 27 17.77 -30.29 -2.40
N ILE A 28 17.72 -29.13 -3.06
CA ILE A 28 16.47 -28.46 -3.43
C ILE A 28 15.66 -29.29 -4.43
N HIS A 29 16.32 -29.95 -5.39
CA HIS A 29 15.63 -30.86 -6.31
C HIS A 29 14.96 -32.03 -5.57
N ALA A 30 15.61 -32.60 -4.56
CA ALA A 30 15.05 -33.67 -3.75
C ALA A 30 13.98 -33.18 -2.75
N ASN A 31 14.09 -31.94 -2.26
CA ASN A 31 13.15 -31.31 -1.34
C ASN A 31 13.00 -29.80 -1.65
N PRO A 32 11.98 -29.39 -2.43
CA PRO A 32 11.79 -28.00 -2.85
C PRO A 32 11.69 -26.98 -1.71
N GLU A 33 11.18 -27.37 -0.53
CA GLU A 33 11.08 -26.49 0.65
C GLU A 33 12.44 -25.95 1.10
N LEU A 34 13.54 -26.65 0.80
CA LEU A 34 14.88 -26.19 1.12
C LEU A 34 15.25 -24.89 0.41
N ALA A 35 14.58 -24.53 -0.71
CA ALA A 35 14.78 -23.25 -1.38
C ALA A 35 14.58 -22.06 -0.43
N ARG A 36 13.64 -22.17 0.53
CA ARG A 36 13.34 -21.11 1.50
C ARG A 36 14.49 -20.78 2.46
N THR A 37 15.34 -21.77 2.73
CA THR A 37 16.46 -21.64 3.69
C THR A 37 17.82 -21.61 3.02
N HIS A 38 17.93 -22.15 1.80
CA HIS A 38 19.19 -22.27 1.06
C HIS A 38 19.35 -21.24 -0.05
N THR A 39 18.33 -20.41 -0.27
CA THR A 39 18.38 -19.28 -1.20
C THR A 39 17.92 -18.00 -0.51
N TRP A 40 18.23 -16.87 -1.13
CA TRP A 40 17.77 -15.57 -0.68
C TRP A 40 16.29 -15.27 -1.01
N ALA A 41 15.63 -16.11 -1.84
CA ALA A 41 14.31 -15.81 -2.41
C ALA A 41 13.28 -15.49 -1.33
N GLU A 42 13.22 -16.26 -0.24
CA GLU A 42 12.27 -16.05 0.86
C GLU A 42 12.42 -14.69 1.55
N ARG A 43 13.63 -14.12 1.55
CA ARG A 43 13.91 -12.81 2.17
C ARG A 43 13.79 -11.65 1.19
N LEU A 44 13.57 -11.94 -0.09
CA LEU A 44 13.50 -10.94 -1.15
C LEU A 44 12.08 -10.42 -1.31
N VAL A 45 11.92 -9.10 -1.19
CA VAL A 45 10.70 -8.37 -1.54
C VAL A 45 10.85 -7.77 -2.94
N VAL A 46 9.95 -8.10 -3.85
CA VAL A 46 9.87 -7.41 -5.15
C VAL A 46 8.97 -6.19 -5.04
N VAL A 47 9.50 -5.01 -5.33
CA VAL A 47 8.73 -3.77 -5.40
C VAL A 47 8.23 -3.60 -6.84
N VAL A 48 6.94 -3.88 -7.05
CA VAL A 48 6.34 -3.97 -8.38
C VAL A 48 5.56 -2.70 -8.69
N SER A 49 5.80 -2.14 -9.87
CA SER A 49 5.07 -0.99 -10.40
C SER A 49 5.01 -1.04 -11.93
N ASP A 50 4.06 -0.33 -12.52
CA ASP A 50 4.04 0.01 -13.95
C ASP A 50 4.23 1.51 -14.21
N GLY A 51 4.38 2.30 -13.14
CA GLY A 51 4.60 3.74 -13.21
C GLY A 51 3.37 4.57 -13.57
N THR A 52 2.16 4.02 -13.42
CA THR A 52 0.92 4.72 -13.80
C THR A 52 0.40 5.71 -12.75
N ALA A 53 0.91 5.69 -11.51
CA ALA A 53 0.50 6.60 -10.45
C ALA A 53 1.66 7.04 -9.55
N VAL A 54 2.77 7.46 -10.14
CA VAL A 54 4.00 7.76 -9.38
C VAL A 54 3.85 9.05 -8.59
N LEU A 55 3.80 8.95 -7.27
CA LEU A 55 3.70 10.09 -6.35
C LEU A 55 2.56 11.06 -6.77
N GLY A 56 2.87 12.35 -6.91
CA GLY A 56 1.96 13.36 -7.48
C GLY A 56 2.18 13.62 -8.97
N LEU A 57 3.00 12.81 -9.66
CA LEU A 57 3.37 13.00 -11.06
C LEU A 57 2.39 12.31 -12.02
N GLY A 58 1.65 11.31 -11.53
CA GLY A 58 0.69 10.54 -12.32
C GLY A 58 1.38 9.48 -13.17
N ASP A 59 0.84 9.25 -14.35
CA ASP A 59 1.37 8.26 -15.29
C ASP A 59 2.60 8.81 -16.02
N ILE A 60 3.78 8.36 -15.58
CA ILE A 60 5.08 8.71 -16.17
C ILE A 60 5.76 7.49 -16.81
N GLY A 61 5.11 6.34 -16.77
CA GLY A 61 5.60 5.08 -17.29
C GLY A 61 6.69 4.39 -16.42
N PRO A 62 7.03 3.14 -16.77
CA PRO A 62 7.80 2.24 -15.91
C PRO A 62 9.22 2.73 -15.65
N SER A 63 9.95 3.14 -16.69
CA SER A 63 11.35 3.56 -16.55
C SER A 63 11.49 4.83 -15.69
N ALA A 64 10.53 5.75 -15.77
CA ALA A 64 10.55 6.97 -14.97
C ALA A 64 10.13 6.72 -13.51
N SER A 65 9.41 5.63 -13.23
CA SER A 65 9.08 5.20 -11.86
C SER A 65 10.25 4.56 -11.12
N LEU A 66 11.25 4.03 -11.85
CA LEU A 66 12.34 3.24 -11.29
C LEU A 66 13.08 3.92 -10.11
N PRO A 67 13.39 5.23 -10.13
CA PRO A 67 14.02 5.89 -9.00
C PRO A 67 13.19 5.84 -7.70
N VAL A 68 11.86 5.86 -7.80
CA VAL A 68 10.97 5.74 -6.64
C VAL A 68 11.00 4.30 -6.11
N MET A 69 10.99 3.30 -7.00
CA MET A 69 11.08 1.88 -6.63
C MET A 69 12.43 1.51 -6.01
N GLU A 70 13.52 2.08 -6.52
CA GLU A 70 14.86 1.96 -5.91
C GLU A 70 14.90 2.61 -4.53
N GLY A 71 14.26 3.77 -4.37
CA GLY A 71 14.08 4.43 -3.08
C GLY A 71 13.34 3.53 -2.08
N LYS A 72 12.22 2.92 -2.49
CA LYS A 72 11.46 1.96 -1.67
C LYS A 72 12.30 0.74 -1.29
N SER A 73 13.08 0.19 -2.22
CA SER A 73 13.99 -0.92 -1.95
C SER A 73 15.06 -0.54 -0.90
N ALA A 74 15.58 0.69 -0.97
CA ALA A 74 16.51 1.20 0.03
C ALA A 74 15.87 1.35 1.42
N LEU A 75 14.60 1.77 1.50
CA LEU A 75 13.85 1.83 2.75
C LEU A 75 13.63 0.44 3.37
N PHE A 76 13.27 -0.56 2.55
CA PHE A 76 13.18 -1.95 3.00
C PHE A 76 14.47 -2.44 3.63
N LYS A 77 15.62 -2.12 3.01
CA LYS A 77 16.92 -2.51 3.57
C LYS A 77 17.25 -1.75 4.85
N ALA A 78 17.05 -0.44 4.87
CA ALA A 78 17.46 0.41 5.99
C ALA A 78 16.62 0.20 7.25
N PHE A 79 15.31 -0.01 7.09
CA PHE A 79 14.36 -0.06 8.22
C PHE A 79 13.80 -1.45 8.50
N GLY A 80 13.77 -2.34 7.50
CA GLY A 80 13.26 -3.71 7.64
C GLY A 80 14.33 -4.80 7.63
N ASP A 81 15.59 -4.46 7.32
CA ASP A 81 16.66 -5.43 7.00
C ASP A 81 16.21 -6.51 5.98
N LEU A 82 15.35 -6.11 5.04
CA LEU A 82 14.88 -6.93 3.95
C LEU A 82 15.71 -6.68 2.70
N ASP A 83 16.00 -7.75 1.95
CA ASP A 83 16.54 -7.60 0.62
C ASP A 83 15.39 -7.26 -0.33
N SER A 84 15.61 -6.31 -1.23
CA SER A 84 14.55 -5.83 -2.11
C SER A 84 15.09 -5.44 -3.47
N ILE A 85 14.31 -5.72 -4.51
CA ILE A 85 14.60 -5.30 -5.88
C ILE A 85 13.38 -4.59 -6.49
N PRO A 86 13.60 -3.51 -7.27
CA PRO A 86 12.56 -2.92 -8.07
C PRO A 86 12.25 -3.80 -9.29
N LEU A 87 10.97 -4.02 -9.57
CA LEU A 87 10.45 -4.75 -10.73
C LEU A 87 9.41 -3.89 -11.44
N VAL A 88 9.88 -2.99 -12.31
CA VAL A 88 9.00 -2.14 -13.12
C VAL A 88 8.60 -2.86 -14.41
N LEU A 89 7.29 -2.94 -14.69
CA LEU A 89 6.75 -3.69 -15.81
C LEU A 89 6.25 -2.75 -16.90
N ASN A 90 6.67 -2.96 -18.14
CA ASN A 90 6.23 -2.17 -19.29
C ASN A 90 4.92 -2.72 -19.89
N THR A 91 3.91 -2.86 -19.03
CA THR A 91 2.54 -3.22 -19.39
C THR A 91 1.59 -2.71 -18.31
N THR A 92 0.38 -2.32 -18.71
CA THR A 92 -0.71 -1.97 -17.79
C THR A 92 -1.80 -3.05 -17.78
N ASN A 93 -1.61 -4.14 -18.53
CA ASN A 93 -2.54 -5.26 -18.58
C ASN A 93 -2.42 -6.10 -17.30
N VAL A 94 -3.50 -6.19 -16.53
CA VAL A 94 -3.57 -6.95 -15.27
C VAL A 94 -3.19 -8.42 -15.47
N ASP A 95 -3.68 -9.05 -16.54
CA ASP A 95 -3.42 -10.46 -16.82
C ASP A 95 -1.93 -10.72 -17.09
N GLU A 96 -1.29 -9.83 -17.84
CA GLU A 96 0.14 -9.93 -18.15
C GLU A 96 1.01 -9.73 -16.90
N ILE A 97 0.62 -8.80 -16.01
CA ILE A 97 1.33 -8.57 -14.75
C ILE A 97 1.21 -9.81 -13.86
N ILE A 98 0.01 -10.36 -13.69
CA ILE A 98 -0.22 -11.56 -12.89
C ILE A 98 0.55 -12.74 -13.46
N GLU A 99 0.45 -13.00 -14.76
CA GLU A 99 1.17 -14.10 -15.40
C GLU A 99 2.68 -13.96 -15.19
N THR A 100 3.21 -12.73 -15.32
CA THR A 100 4.63 -12.45 -15.10
C THR A 100 5.04 -12.78 -13.66
N LEU A 101 4.29 -12.31 -12.66
CA LEU A 101 4.61 -12.55 -11.25
C LEU A 101 4.45 -14.02 -10.85
N VAL A 102 3.44 -14.73 -11.38
CA VAL A 102 3.28 -16.18 -11.18
C VAL A 102 4.48 -16.94 -11.74
N ARG A 103 4.98 -16.58 -12.93
CA ARG A 103 6.17 -17.20 -13.53
C ARG A 103 7.45 -16.89 -12.74
N LEU A 104 7.53 -15.70 -12.13
CA LEU A 104 8.68 -15.27 -11.33
C LEU A 104 8.63 -15.73 -9.87
N ARG A 105 7.49 -16.26 -9.40
CA ARG A 105 7.22 -16.62 -8.00
C ARG A 105 8.34 -17.38 -7.28
N PRO A 106 9.06 -18.34 -7.89
CA PRO A 106 10.18 -19.02 -7.23
C PRO A 106 11.33 -18.10 -6.77
N SER A 107 11.34 -16.83 -7.21
CA SER A 107 12.47 -15.91 -7.03
C SER A 107 12.32 -14.92 -5.88
N PHE A 108 11.15 -14.82 -5.25
CA PHE A 108 10.86 -13.83 -4.21
C PHE A 108 9.94 -14.38 -3.12
N GLY A 109 9.94 -13.75 -1.95
CA GLY A 109 9.20 -14.16 -0.77
C GLY A 109 8.00 -13.28 -0.46
N ALA A 110 7.92 -12.07 -1.05
CA ALA A 110 6.78 -11.18 -0.96
C ALA A 110 6.72 -10.19 -2.13
N VAL A 111 5.52 -9.66 -2.39
CA VAL A 111 5.26 -8.62 -3.38
C VAL A 111 4.79 -7.35 -2.67
N ASN A 112 5.45 -6.23 -2.97
CA ASN A 112 4.99 -4.89 -2.60
C ASN A 112 4.55 -4.16 -3.88
N LEU A 113 3.25 -3.98 -4.06
CA LEU A 113 2.70 -3.16 -5.15
C LEU A 113 2.83 -1.68 -4.80
N GLU A 114 3.27 -0.88 -5.77
CA GLU A 114 3.62 0.52 -5.56
C GLU A 114 3.26 1.38 -6.78
N ASP A 115 2.69 2.57 -6.57
CA ASP A 115 2.44 3.57 -7.62
C ASP A 115 1.64 3.03 -8.83
N ILE A 116 0.61 2.20 -8.56
CA ILE A 116 -0.31 1.65 -9.56
C ILE A 116 -1.65 2.38 -9.49
N SER A 117 -2.11 2.86 -10.65
CA SER A 117 -3.34 3.65 -10.73
C SER A 117 -4.61 2.89 -10.31
N ALA A 118 -5.46 3.56 -9.54
CA ALA A 118 -6.84 3.14 -9.31
C ALA A 118 -7.69 3.37 -10.59
N PRO A 119 -8.72 2.54 -10.86
CA PRO A 119 -9.20 1.44 -10.03
C PRO A 119 -8.46 0.11 -10.25
N ARG A 120 -7.56 0.02 -11.22
CA ARG A 120 -6.90 -1.24 -11.63
C ARG A 120 -6.08 -1.88 -10.51
N CYS A 121 -5.48 -1.07 -9.64
CA CYS A 121 -4.71 -1.56 -8.51
C CYS A 121 -5.49 -2.48 -7.57
N PHE A 122 -6.82 -2.30 -7.44
CA PHE A 122 -7.67 -3.16 -6.60
C PHE A 122 -7.79 -4.57 -7.16
N GLU A 123 -8.18 -4.68 -8.44
CA GLU A 123 -8.31 -5.98 -9.13
C GLU A 123 -6.96 -6.70 -9.18
N LEU A 124 -5.88 -5.95 -9.48
CA LEU A 124 -4.54 -6.51 -9.53
C LEU A 124 -4.10 -7.08 -8.18
N GLU A 125 -4.30 -6.35 -7.09
CA GLU A 125 -3.95 -6.82 -5.75
C GLU A 125 -4.75 -8.07 -5.36
N GLU A 126 -6.08 -8.04 -5.51
CA GLU A 126 -6.96 -9.16 -5.18
C GLU A 126 -6.54 -10.43 -5.92
N ARG A 127 -6.36 -10.34 -7.24
CA ARG A 127 -5.98 -11.49 -8.06
C ARG A 127 -4.56 -11.99 -7.79
N LEU A 128 -3.63 -11.11 -7.39
CA LEU A 128 -2.29 -11.53 -6.98
C LEU A 128 -2.29 -12.25 -5.63
N ILE A 129 -3.10 -11.80 -4.68
CA ILE A 129 -3.30 -12.50 -3.39
C ILE A 129 -3.84 -13.91 -3.64
N GLU A 130 -4.76 -14.09 -4.59
CA GLU A 130 -5.29 -15.41 -4.96
C GLU A 130 -4.28 -16.28 -5.71
N ALA A 131 -3.49 -15.69 -6.60
CA ALA A 131 -2.60 -16.42 -7.50
C ALA A 131 -1.24 -16.80 -6.88
N LEU A 132 -0.79 -16.11 -5.84
CA LEU A 132 0.53 -16.30 -5.24
C LEU A 132 0.42 -16.87 -3.82
N ASP A 133 1.25 -17.86 -3.52
CA ASP A 133 1.41 -18.45 -2.18
C ASP A 133 2.39 -17.64 -1.30
N CYS A 134 2.43 -16.31 -1.46
CA CYS A 134 3.24 -15.39 -0.67
C CYS A 134 2.48 -14.11 -0.33
N PRO A 135 2.91 -13.34 0.69
CA PRO A 135 2.29 -12.05 0.99
C PRO A 135 2.36 -11.08 -0.20
N VAL A 136 1.22 -10.46 -0.49
CA VAL A 136 1.07 -9.37 -1.45
C VAL A 136 0.43 -8.20 -0.70
N MET A 137 1.00 -7.01 -0.82
CA MET A 137 0.46 -5.79 -0.22
C MET A 137 0.67 -4.61 -1.16
N HIS A 138 -0.36 -3.80 -1.35
CA HIS A 138 -0.25 -2.49 -1.97
C HIS A 138 0.02 -1.40 -0.93
N ASP A 139 1.18 -0.74 -1.01
CA ASP A 139 1.62 0.22 0.02
C ASP A 139 0.73 1.47 0.05
N ASP A 140 0.39 2.02 -1.12
CA ASP A 140 -0.47 3.21 -1.19
C ASP A 140 -1.89 3.00 -0.62
N GLN A 141 -2.35 1.75 -0.57
CA GLN A 141 -3.61 1.36 0.06
C GLN A 141 -3.39 1.09 1.56
N HIS A 142 -2.82 -0.06 1.88
CA HIS A 142 -2.79 -0.60 3.24
C HIS A 142 -1.74 0.09 4.11
N GLY A 143 -0.58 0.45 3.54
CA GLY A 143 0.45 1.21 4.23
C GLY A 143 -0.07 2.55 4.72
N THR A 144 -0.75 3.29 3.84
CA THR A 144 -1.44 4.54 4.20
C THR A 144 -2.50 4.31 5.28
N ALA A 145 -3.36 3.30 5.11
CA ALA A 145 -4.46 3.00 6.03
C ALA A 145 -3.98 2.69 7.45
N VAL A 146 -2.95 1.85 7.59
CA VAL A 146 -2.36 1.47 8.89
C VAL A 146 -1.77 2.68 9.62
N VAL A 147 -1.01 3.53 8.91
CA VAL A 147 -0.40 4.72 9.52
C VAL A 147 -1.45 5.74 9.93
N VAL A 148 -2.51 5.93 9.13
CA VAL A 148 -3.63 6.82 9.46
C VAL A 148 -4.39 6.32 10.70
N LEU A 149 -4.69 5.01 10.78
CA LEU A 149 -5.33 4.44 11.95
C LEU A 149 -4.48 4.62 13.21
N ALA A 150 -3.17 4.36 13.12
CA ALA A 150 -2.26 4.57 14.24
C ALA A 150 -2.23 6.04 14.71
N ALA A 151 -2.16 6.97 13.76
CA ALA A 151 -2.19 8.40 14.05
C ALA A 151 -3.51 8.83 14.72
N LEU A 152 -4.66 8.39 14.17
CA LEU A 152 -5.97 8.72 14.72
C LEU A 152 -6.17 8.13 16.12
N THR A 153 -5.72 6.89 16.33
CA THR A 153 -5.76 6.23 17.65
C THR A 153 -4.98 7.02 18.69
N ASN A 154 -3.79 7.50 18.35
CA ASN A 154 -2.99 8.32 19.26
C ASN A 154 -3.61 9.70 19.50
N ALA A 155 -4.17 10.33 18.47
CA ALA A 155 -4.90 11.59 18.62
C ALA A 155 -6.13 11.45 19.53
N ALA A 156 -6.87 10.35 19.40
CA ALA A 156 -8.02 10.03 20.25
C ALA A 156 -7.60 9.91 21.72
N LYS A 157 -6.52 9.16 22.01
CA LYS A 157 -5.95 9.05 23.36
C LYS A 157 -5.56 10.41 23.95
N VAL A 158 -4.84 11.24 23.19
CA VAL A 158 -4.39 12.57 23.66
C VAL A 158 -5.57 13.50 23.93
N THR A 159 -6.67 13.36 23.19
CA THR A 159 -7.87 14.20 23.33
C THR A 159 -8.93 13.61 24.27
N GLY A 160 -8.67 12.45 24.88
CA GLY A 160 -9.62 11.76 25.76
C GLY A 160 -10.89 11.30 25.03
N ARG A 161 -10.77 10.90 23.75
CA ARG A 161 -11.88 10.42 22.92
C ARG A 161 -11.68 8.95 22.59
N GLU A 162 -12.81 8.26 22.41
CA GLU A 162 -12.86 6.89 21.88
C GLU A 162 -13.13 6.92 20.37
N LEU A 163 -12.59 5.94 19.63
CA LEU A 163 -12.72 5.87 18.17
C LEU A 163 -14.18 5.75 17.73
N GLU A 164 -14.99 5.00 18.46
CA GLU A 164 -16.42 4.76 18.18
C GLU A 164 -17.26 6.04 18.22
N GLY A 165 -16.79 7.06 18.95
CA GLY A 165 -17.45 8.36 19.07
C GLY A 165 -17.01 9.38 18.03
N LEU A 166 -16.02 9.04 17.18
CA LEU A 166 -15.50 9.95 16.17
C LEU A 166 -16.42 10.05 14.96
N LYS A 167 -16.47 11.26 14.40
CA LYS A 167 -16.99 11.53 13.06
C LYS A 167 -15.80 11.92 12.19
N VAL A 168 -15.52 11.11 11.18
CA VAL A 168 -14.34 11.22 10.34
C VAL A 168 -14.76 11.56 8.92
N VAL A 169 -14.11 12.55 8.34
CA VAL A 169 -14.28 12.90 6.93
C VAL A 169 -13.01 12.51 6.19
N VAL A 170 -13.14 11.67 5.16
CA VAL A 170 -12.04 11.27 4.28
C VAL A 170 -12.22 11.99 2.94
N SER A 171 -11.28 12.87 2.62
CA SER A 171 -11.29 13.67 1.39
C SER A 171 -10.41 13.05 0.32
N GLY A 172 -11.03 12.32 -0.61
CA GLY A 172 -10.40 11.63 -1.72
C GLY A 172 -10.82 10.16 -1.77
N ALA A 173 -11.53 9.75 -2.81
CA ALA A 173 -12.00 8.36 -3.01
C ALA A 173 -11.13 7.60 -4.02
N GLY A 174 -9.81 7.67 -3.84
CA GLY A 174 -8.83 6.82 -4.53
C GLY A 174 -8.39 5.64 -3.66
N ALA A 175 -7.38 4.89 -4.11
CA ALA A 175 -6.78 3.73 -3.42
C ALA A 175 -6.62 3.94 -1.90
N ALA A 176 -5.85 4.97 -1.50
CA ALA A 176 -5.60 5.29 -0.10
C ALA A 176 -6.87 5.63 0.70
N GLY A 177 -7.75 6.47 0.15
CA GLY A 177 -8.93 6.94 0.87
C GLY A 177 -10.00 5.86 1.08
N ILE A 178 -10.12 4.94 0.13
CA ILE A 178 -10.97 3.75 0.27
C ILE A 178 -10.41 2.86 1.39
N ALA A 179 -9.13 2.46 1.32
CA ALA A 179 -8.51 1.61 2.34
C ALA A 179 -8.52 2.25 3.76
N VAL A 180 -8.28 3.56 3.85
CA VAL A 180 -8.42 4.32 5.11
C VAL A 180 -9.86 4.24 5.64
N SER A 181 -10.86 4.40 4.78
CA SER A 181 -12.26 4.34 5.23
C SER A 181 -12.61 2.95 5.77
N GLU A 182 -12.18 1.89 5.08
CA GLU A 182 -12.42 0.50 5.45
C GLU A 182 -11.73 0.10 6.77
N ILE A 183 -10.45 0.47 6.93
CA ILE A 183 -9.73 0.13 8.17
C ILE A 183 -10.30 0.87 9.37
N LEU A 184 -10.78 2.11 9.19
CA LEU A 184 -11.39 2.90 10.27
C LEU A 184 -12.74 2.31 10.70
N LEU A 185 -13.57 1.89 9.73
CA LEU A 185 -14.82 1.18 10.02
C LEU A 185 -14.54 -0.12 10.76
N THR A 186 -13.54 -0.89 10.32
CA THR A 186 -13.10 -2.14 10.94
C THR A 186 -12.58 -1.91 12.37
N ALA A 187 -11.89 -0.80 12.61
CA ALA A 187 -11.38 -0.40 13.92
C ALA A 187 -12.45 0.16 14.88
N GLY A 188 -13.71 0.26 14.43
CA GLY A 188 -14.85 0.65 15.28
C GLY A 188 -15.35 2.08 15.09
N VAL A 189 -14.75 2.88 14.21
CA VAL A 189 -15.31 4.21 13.88
C VAL A 189 -16.65 4.01 13.18
N LYS A 190 -17.72 4.63 13.70
CA LYS A 190 -19.08 4.41 13.20
C LYS A 190 -19.54 5.44 12.16
N ASP A 191 -18.91 6.61 12.16
CA ASP A 191 -19.30 7.74 11.32
C ASP A 191 -18.12 8.16 10.45
N VAL A 192 -18.03 7.55 9.26
CA VAL A 192 -17.02 7.85 8.24
C VAL A 192 -17.72 8.37 7.00
N VAL A 193 -17.38 9.59 6.57
CA VAL A 193 -17.89 10.22 5.35
C VAL A 193 -16.76 10.30 4.32
N LEU A 194 -16.90 9.55 3.23
CA LEU A 194 -16.00 9.59 2.09
C LEU A 194 -16.51 10.55 1.02
N LEU A 195 -15.63 11.38 0.46
CA LEU A 195 -15.94 12.28 -0.64
C LEU A 195 -14.84 12.28 -1.70
N ASP A 196 -15.21 12.65 -2.92
CA ASP A 196 -14.29 12.86 -4.04
C ASP A 196 -14.46 14.27 -4.65
N SER A 197 -13.90 14.50 -5.84
CA SER A 197 -14.01 15.78 -6.56
C SER A 197 -15.43 16.21 -6.93
N LYS A 198 -16.43 15.31 -6.90
CA LYS A 198 -17.85 15.58 -7.18
C LYS A 198 -18.70 15.62 -5.90
N GLY A 199 -18.11 15.52 -4.71
CA GLY A 199 -18.80 15.63 -3.42
C GLY A 199 -18.87 14.31 -2.65
N ILE A 200 -19.87 14.17 -1.76
CA ILE A 200 -20.04 12.98 -0.91
C ILE A 200 -20.34 11.74 -1.77
N ILE A 201 -19.75 10.61 -1.39
CA ILE A 201 -20.05 9.29 -1.95
C ILE A 201 -21.31 8.76 -1.24
N ASN A 202 -22.36 8.50 -2.01
CA ASN A 202 -23.63 7.95 -1.52
C ASN A 202 -24.35 7.18 -2.63
N ALA A 203 -25.29 6.30 -2.23
CA ALA A 203 -26.00 5.40 -3.14
C ALA A 203 -26.91 6.11 -4.15
N GLU A 204 -27.27 7.38 -3.94
CA GLU A 204 -28.15 8.15 -4.84
C GLU A 204 -27.36 8.84 -5.96
N ARG A 205 -26.03 8.77 -5.92
CA ARG A 205 -25.17 9.48 -6.86
C ARG A 205 -25.18 8.81 -8.24
N ALA A 206 -25.76 9.51 -9.21
CA ALA A 206 -26.03 8.98 -10.55
C ALA A 206 -24.82 8.36 -11.27
N ASP A 207 -23.61 8.94 -11.15
CA ASP A 207 -22.41 8.38 -11.78
C ASP A 207 -21.92 7.08 -11.12
N LEU A 208 -22.18 6.86 -9.83
CA LEU A 208 -21.85 5.60 -9.15
C LEU A 208 -22.91 4.53 -9.40
N VAL A 209 -24.19 4.92 -9.52
CA VAL A 209 -25.26 4.00 -9.93
C VAL A 209 -25.02 3.45 -11.34
N ALA A 210 -24.51 4.31 -12.24
CA ALA A 210 -24.12 3.90 -13.58
C ALA A 210 -22.89 2.97 -13.62
N ASP A 211 -22.05 3.00 -12.57
CA ASP A 211 -20.82 2.22 -12.42
C ASP A 211 -20.88 1.35 -11.15
N SER A 212 -21.97 0.58 -11.03
CA SER A 212 -22.30 -0.18 -9.82
C SER A 212 -21.28 -1.26 -9.45
N GLY A 213 -20.41 -1.65 -10.38
CA GLY A 213 -19.35 -2.64 -10.16
C GLY A 213 -18.05 -2.04 -9.62
N SER A 214 -17.92 -0.72 -9.53
CA SER A 214 -16.71 -0.08 -9.04
C SER A 214 -16.55 -0.21 -7.52
N VAL A 215 -15.31 -0.30 -7.05
CA VAL A 215 -14.97 -0.26 -5.62
C VAL A 215 -15.57 0.97 -4.92
N LYS A 216 -15.60 2.10 -5.64
CA LYS A 216 -16.18 3.34 -5.15
C LYS A 216 -17.71 3.29 -4.99
N ALA A 217 -18.42 2.59 -5.87
CA ALA A 217 -19.84 2.33 -5.72
C ALA A 217 -20.11 1.39 -4.54
N ALA A 218 -19.24 0.39 -4.30
CA ALA A 218 -19.33 -0.46 -3.12
C ALA A 218 -19.23 0.37 -1.82
N SER A 219 -18.30 1.34 -1.75
CA SER A 219 -18.18 2.27 -0.61
C SER A 219 -19.41 3.17 -0.40
N ALA A 220 -20.26 3.35 -1.42
CA ALA A 220 -21.48 4.16 -1.34
C ALA A 220 -22.66 3.46 -0.66
N SER A 221 -22.59 2.12 -0.55
CA SER A 221 -23.61 1.28 0.07
C SER A 221 -23.42 1.07 1.58
N ALA A 222 -22.26 1.44 2.11
CA ALA A 222 -22.01 1.46 3.55
C ALA A 222 -22.92 2.53 4.20
N PRO A 223 -23.50 2.26 5.38
CA PRO A 223 -24.44 3.18 6.01
C PRO A 223 -23.78 4.53 6.26
N THR A 224 -24.07 5.50 5.40
CA THR A 224 -23.66 6.88 5.61
C THR A 224 -24.52 7.40 6.76
N PRO A 225 -23.92 7.89 7.86
CA PRO A 225 -24.70 8.57 8.87
C PRO A 225 -25.35 9.80 8.26
N ALA A 226 -26.50 10.19 8.83
CA ALA A 226 -27.35 11.27 8.32
C ALA A 226 -26.53 12.49 7.87
N PRO A 227 -26.85 13.09 6.70
CA PRO A 227 -26.05 14.15 6.12
C PRO A 227 -25.80 15.26 7.14
N PHE A 228 -24.56 15.76 7.18
CA PHE A 228 -24.27 17.02 7.85
C PHE A 228 -25.26 18.06 7.32
N PRO A 229 -25.93 18.85 8.18
CA PRO A 229 -26.84 19.88 7.71
C PRO A 229 -26.08 20.76 6.72
N ALA A 230 -26.69 21.00 5.55
CA ALA A 230 -26.10 21.65 4.38
C ALA A 230 -25.59 23.10 4.59
N ASP A 231 -25.53 23.58 5.83
CA ASP A 231 -25.06 24.90 6.21
C ASP A 231 -23.72 24.82 6.95
N PRO A 232 -22.59 25.11 6.28
CA PRO A 232 -21.26 25.19 6.91
C PRO A 232 -21.14 26.32 7.94
N ARG A 233 -22.19 27.14 8.13
CA ARG A 233 -22.23 28.24 9.10
C ARG A 233 -23.02 27.92 10.37
N ARG A 234 -23.54 26.70 10.56
CA ARG A 234 -24.11 26.32 11.86
C ARG A 234 -22.98 25.99 12.83
N PRO A 235 -22.72 26.82 13.86
CA PRO A 235 -21.73 26.48 14.86
C PRO A 235 -22.23 25.25 15.61
N CYS A 236 -21.35 24.27 15.75
CA CYS A 236 -21.53 23.15 16.66
C CYS A 236 -21.78 23.74 18.05
N ARG A 237 -23.01 23.58 18.58
CA ARG A 237 -23.34 23.97 19.96
C ARG A 237 -22.74 22.93 20.91
N ALA A 238 -21.42 22.92 21.03
CA ALA A 238 -20.77 22.34 22.20
C ALA A 238 -20.81 23.40 23.32
N PRO A 239 -21.20 23.05 24.56
CA PRO A 239 -21.07 23.95 25.69
C PRO A 239 -19.57 24.16 25.95
N THR A 240 -19.14 25.43 25.91
CA THR A 240 -17.90 25.95 26.49
C THR A 240 -16.59 25.26 26.11
N CYS A 241 -15.94 25.75 25.06
CA CYS A 241 -14.47 25.81 25.03
C CYS A 241 -14.08 27.23 24.62
N SER A 242 -13.66 28.03 25.60
CA SER A 242 -13.27 29.42 25.39
C SER A 242 -12.06 29.52 24.47
N SER A 243 -12.11 30.53 23.61
CA SER A 243 -11.04 31.04 22.75
C SER A 243 -9.64 31.00 23.36
N ALA A 244 -8.80 30.08 22.88
CA ALA A 244 -7.34 30.22 22.85
C ALA A 244 -6.80 29.30 21.75
N PHE A 245 -5.77 29.72 21.03
CA PHE A 245 -5.09 29.01 19.93
C PHE A 245 -5.73 29.06 18.53
N LEU A 246 -5.72 30.25 17.90
CA LEU A 246 -5.55 30.36 16.45
C LEU A 246 -4.77 31.64 16.10
N ARG A 247 -3.43 31.60 16.15
CA ARG A 247 -2.54 32.39 15.30
C ARG A 247 -1.17 31.68 15.18
N PRO A 248 -0.85 31.04 14.04
CA PRO A 248 0.53 30.71 13.69
C PRO A 248 1.10 31.85 12.84
N SER A 249 1.99 32.64 13.41
CA SER A 249 2.89 33.54 12.67
C SER A 249 4.09 32.73 12.18
N TRP A 250 4.14 32.43 10.88
CA TRP A 250 5.37 31.92 10.24
C TRP A 250 6.21 33.12 9.75
N PRO A 251 7.48 33.25 10.15
CA PRO A 251 8.39 34.21 9.54
C PRO A 251 8.81 33.72 8.14
N ARG A 252 8.74 34.60 7.16
CA ARG A 252 9.37 34.40 5.84
C ARG A 252 10.86 34.69 6.01
N ASN A 253 11.71 33.69 5.79
CA ASN A 253 13.13 33.92 5.62
C ASN A 253 13.41 34.35 4.18
N THR A 254 14.17 35.45 4.10
CA THR A 254 14.97 35.93 2.97
C THR A 254 16.05 34.94 2.59
#